data_AF-A0A212TKK2-F1
#
_entry.id   AF-A0A212TKK2-F1
#
_cell.length_a   1.000
_cell.length_b   1.000
_cell.length_c   1.000
_cell.angle_alpha   90.00
_cell.angle_beta   90.00
_cell.angle_gamma   90.00
#
_symmetry.space_group_name_H-M   'P 1'
#
loop_
_entity.id
_entity.type
_entity.pdbx_description
1 polymer ?
#
loop_
_entity_poly.entity_id
_entity_poly.type
_entity_poly.pdbx_seq_one_letter_code
_entity_poly.pdbx_strand_id
1 'polypeptide(L)'
;MLDIIYILEMIGIVAFAISGMIVARSKNMDPVGVFTIGFITALGGGTLRDLIMDNHPLYWIKHEEQPMLILAMAIVFSYWQGAERLRESRIVFPDAIGLGVFSILGAQLALDLGHSWFIASLLGVMTGTFGGALRDTLCNEVPYIFRKDQIYASISFAGCWLYFVCQWFLDNEALPLTIGLLFIVIVRMLAVRFDIRLQRDPH
;
A
#
# COMPACT_ATOMS: atom_id res chain seq x y z
N MET A 1 24.36 2.63 -6.87
CA MET A 1 23.99 2.15 -5.52
C MET A 1 22.47 2.08 -5.54
N LEU A 2 21.87 0.91 -5.34
CA LEU A 2 20.41 0.82 -5.31
C LEU A 2 19.93 1.64 -4.11
N ASP A 3 19.15 2.68 -4.38
CA ASP A 3 18.54 3.52 -3.37
C ASP A 3 17.57 2.65 -2.55
N ILE A 4 17.66 2.72 -1.22
CA ILE A 4 16.77 1.97 -0.33
C ILE A 4 15.30 2.31 -0.63
N ILE A 5 15.02 3.56 -1.00
CA ILE A 5 13.69 4.03 -1.38
C ILE A 5 13.18 3.25 -2.59
N TYR A 6 14.01 3.08 -3.62
CA TYR A 6 13.65 2.33 -4.82
C TYR A 6 13.37 0.85 -4.52
N ILE A 7 14.19 0.23 -3.67
CA ILE A 7 13.98 -1.16 -3.25
C ILE A 7 12.64 -1.31 -2.51
N LEU A 8 12.36 -0.41 -1.55
CA LEU A 8 11.11 -0.42 -0.80
C LEU A 8 9.93 -0.19 -1.72
N GLU A 9 10.01 0.77 -2.63
CA GLU A 9 8.99 1.06 -3.63
C GLU A 9 8.67 -0.19 -4.47
N MET A 10 9.70 -0.90 -4.97
CA MET A 10 9.47 -2.13 -5.71
C MET A 10 8.83 -3.24 -4.88
N ILE A 11 9.21 -3.38 -3.60
CA ILE A 11 8.56 -4.31 -2.68
C ILE A 11 7.08 -3.95 -2.49
N GLY A 12 6.76 -2.66 -2.33
CA GLY A 12 5.40 -2.16 -2.21
C GLY A 12 4.56 -2.44 -3.46
N ILE A 13 5.13 -2.16 -4.64
CA ILE A 13 4.49 -2.43 -5.94
C ILE A 13 4.17 -3.92 -6.08
N VAL A 14 5.15 -4.79 -5.82
CA VAL A 14 4.96 -6.25 -5.91
C VAL A 14 3.88 -6.70 -4.92
N ALA A 15 3.93 -6.22 -3.68
CA ALA A 15 2.98 -6.60 -2.65
C ALA A 15 1.55 -6.18 -3.00
N PHE A 16 1.33 -4.92 -3.39
CA PHE A 16 0.01 -4.46 -3.80
C PHE A 16 -0.48 -5.06 -5.12
N ALA A 17 0.42 -5.31 -6.08
CA ALA A 17 0.06 -6.03 -7.30
C ALA A 17 -0.46 -7.43 -6.97
N ILE A 18 0.25 -8.20 -6.14
CA ILE A 18 -0.21 -9.54 -5.68
C ILE A 18 -1.54 -9.45 -4.96
N SER A 19 -1.68 -8.47 -4.05
CA SER A 19 -2.92 -8.20 -3.31
C SER A 19 -4.12 -7.98 -4.26
N GLY A 20 -3.96 -7.12 -5.27
CA GLY A 20 -4.96 -6.87 -6.31
C GLY A 20 -5.27 -8.09 -7.17
N MET A 21 -4.24 -8.81 -7.61
CA MET A 21 -4.39 -9.99 -8.46
C MET A 21 -5.14 -11.13 -7.74
N ILE A 22 -4.94 -11.30 -6.43
CA ILE A 22 -5.70 -12.29 -5.63
C ILE A 22 -7.20 -11.92 -5.64
N VAL A 23 -7.57 -10.65 -5.45
CA VAL A 23 -8.97 -10.20 -5.51
C VAL A 23 -9.55 -10.37 -6.90
N ALA A 24 -8.84 -9.94 -7.95
CA ALA A 24 -9.32 -10.07 -9.32
C ALA A 24 -9.62 -11.53 -9.68
N ARG A 25 -8.74 -12.44 -9.26
CA ARG A 25 -8.93 -13.87 -9.51
C ARG A 25 -10.06 -14.48 -8.65
N SER A 26 -10.25 -14.05 -7.40
CA SER A 26 -11.40 -14.49 -6.60
C SER A 26 -12.75 -14.05 -7.21
N LYS A 27 -12.73 -12.99 -8.01
CA LYS A 27 -13.86 -12.49 -8.81
C LYS A 27 -13.93 -13.10 -10.23
N ASN A 28 -13.13 -14.13 -10.54
CA ASN A 28 -13.07 -14.81 -11.84
C ASN A 28 -12.80 -13.87 -13.03
N MET A 29 -12.00 -12.82 -12.82
CA MET A 29 -11.59 -11.92 -13.91
C MET A 29 -10.60 -12.60 -14.86
N ASP A 30 -10.59 -12.18 -16.12
CA ASP A 30 -9.65 -12.62 -17.14
C ASP A 30 -8.25 -11.99 -16.92
N PRO A 31 -7.21 -12.39 -17.68
CA PRO A 31 -5.86 -11.85 -17.49
C PRO A 31 -5.78 -10.32 -17.61
N VAL A 32 -6.65 -9.71 -18.42
CA VAL A 32 -6.76 -8.25 -18.53
C VAL A 32 -7.26 -7.65 -17.22
N GLY A 33 -8.34 -8.19 -16.65
CA GLY A 33 -8.85 -7.76 -15.35
C GLY A 33 -7.84 -7.99 -14.22
N VAL A 34 -7.12 -9.12 -14.22
CA VAL A 34 -6.03 -9.39 -13.26
C VAL A 34 -4.94 -8.32 -13.33
N PHE A 35 -4.50 -7.96 -14.54
CA PHE A 35 -3.56 -6.88 -14.75
C PHE A 35 -4.12 -5.53 -14.28
N THR A 36 -5.34 -5.16 -14.71
CA THR A 36 -5.95 -3.87 -14.38
C THR A 36 -6.09 -3.67 -12.87
N ILE A 37 -6.61 -4.66 -12.15
CA ILE A 37 -6.77 -4.57 -10.70
C ILE A 37 -5.42 -4.56 -10.00
N GLY A 38 -4.47 -5.42 -10.42
CA GLY A 38 -3.11 -5.40 -9.87
C GLY A 38 -2.41 -4.05 -10.06
N PHE A 39 -2.53 -3.47 -11.25
CA PHE A 39 -2.00 -2.15 -11.62
C PHE A 39 -2.59 -1.04 -10.77
N ILE A 40 -3.93 -0.97 -10.67
CA ILE A 40 -4.60 0.08 -9.90
C ILE A 40 -4.31 -0.07 -8.40
N THR A 41 -4.19 -1.30 -7.89
CA THR A 41 -3.84 -1.53 -6.49
C THR A 41 -2.42 -1.04 -6.20
N ALA A 42 -1.46 -1.37 -7.07
CA ALA A 42 -0.05 -1.03 -6.88
C ALA A 42 0.26 0.45 -7.13
N LEU A 43 -0.35 1.06 -8.15
CA LEU A 43 0.03 2.39 -8.62
C LEU A 43 -1.02 3.48 -8.38
N GLY A 44 -2.26 3.10 -8.03
CA GLY A 44 -3.36 4.05 -7.86
C GLY A 44 -3.16 5.02 -6.71
N GLY A 45 -2.65 4.55 -5.56
CA GLY A 45 -2.36 5.40 -4.40
C GLY A 45 -1.28 6.45 -4.68
N GLY A 46 -0.16 6.02 -5.27
CA GLY A 46 0.92 6.93 -5.69
C GLY A 46 0.50 7.90 -6.79
N THR A 47 -0.34 7.46 -7.73
CA THR A 47 -0.91 8.32 -8.77
C THR A 47 -1.77 9.43 -8.15
N LEU A 48 -2.66 9.09 -7.21
CA LEU A 48 -3.49 10.09 -6.54
C LEU A 48 -2.64 11.09 -5.74
N ARG A 49 -1.62 10.60 -5.02
CA ARG A 49 -0.66 11.45 -4.30
C ARG A 49 0.01 12.44 -5.24
N ASP A 50 0.57 11.95 -6.34
CA ASP A 50 1.31 12.78 -7.30
C ASP A 50 0.41 13.84 -7.94
N LEU A 51 -0.83 13.50 -8.30
CA LEU A 51 -1.81 14.46 -8.81
C LEU A 51 -2.17 15.56 -7.80
N ILE A 52 -2.30 15.21 -6.52
CA ILE A 52 -2.61 16.19 -5.46
C ILE A 52 -1.43 17.13 -5.21
N MET A 53 -0.20 16.62 -5.33
CA MET A 53 1.03 17.37 -5.14
C MET A 53 1.51 18.12 -6.39
N ASP A 54 0.77 18.05 -7.51
CA ASP A 54 1.21 18.56 -8.82
C ASP A 54 2.59 18.00 -9.25
N ASN A 55 2.86 16.75 -8.88
CA ASN A 55 4.12 16.07 -9.16
C ASN A 55 4.06 15.36 -10.52
N HIS A 56 4.62 16.01 -11.54
CA HIS A 56 4.63 15.51 -12.91
C HIS A 56 6.06 15.37 -13.48
N PRO A 57 6.32 14.36 -14.35
CA PRO A 57 5.42 13.29 -14.76
C PRO A 57 5.13 12.29 -13.62
N LEU A 58 4.00 11.57 -13.71
CA LEU A 58 3.66 10.54 -12.72
C LEU A 58 4.78 9.51 -12.60
N TYR A 59 5.04 9.02 -11.40
CA TYR A 59 6.23 8.20 -11.15
C TYR A 59 6.35 6.96 -12.05
N TRP A 60 5.25 6.24 -12.30
CA TRP A 60 5.25 5.04 -13.15
C TRP A 60 5.33 5.33 -14.65
N ILE A 61 5.08 6.58 -15.07
CA ILE A 61 5.36 7.04 -16.44
C ILE A 61 6.86 7.31 -16.60
N LYS A 62 7.49 7.85 -15.56
CA LYS A 62 8.95 8.04 -15.53
C LYS A 62 9.71 6.71 -15.42
N HIS A 63 9.11 5.72 -14.76
CA HIS A 63 9.68 4.41 -14.47
C HIS A 63 8.85 3.29 -15.11
N GLU A 64 8.95 3.16 -16.44
CA GLU A 64 8.17 2.18 -17.22
C GLU A 64 8.43 0.71 -16.82
N GLU A 65 9.54 0.44 -16.14
CA GLU A 65 9.85 -0.89 -15.61
C GLU A 65 8.82 -1.36 -14.56
N GLN A 66 8.18 -0.42 -13.85
CA GLN A 66 7.17 -0.71 -12.84
C GLN A 66 5.89 -1.31 -13.44
N PRO A 67 5.21 -0.66 -14.41
CA PRO A 67 4.05 -1.26 -15.07
C PRO A 67 4.41 -2.49 -15.90
N MET A 68 5.61 -2.56 -16.50
CA MET A 68 6.09 -3.78 -17.17
C MET A 68 6.21 -4.97 -16.20
N LEU A 69 6.72 -4.74 -14.98
CA LEU A 69 6.77 -5.77 -13.95
C LEU A 69 5.37 -6.26 -13.57
N ILE A 70 4.42 -5.34 -13.35
CA ILE A 70 3.04 -5.69 -13.01
C ILE A 70 2.41 -6.53 -14.13
N LEU A 71 2.66 -6.18 -15.39
CA LEU A 71 2.20 -6.95 -16.55
C LEU A 71 2.78 -8.36 -16.55
N ALA A 72 4.10 -8.50 -16.38
CA ALA A 72 4.76 -9.80 -16.30
C ALA A 72 4.19 -10.64 -15.15
N MET A 73 4.00 -10.04 -13.97
CA MET A 73 3.37 -10.68 -12.82
C MET A 73 1.94 -11.12 -13.12
N ALA A 74 1.13 -10.29 -13.77
CA ALA A 74 -0.26 -10.61 -14.12
C ALA A 74 -0.33 -11.82 -15.07
N ILE A 75 0.55 -11.89 -16.06
CA ILE A 75 0.65 -13.03 -16.98
C ILE A 75 0.99 -14.30 -16.21
N VAL A 76 2.07 -14.27 -15.42
CA VAL A 76 2.50 -15.44 -14.62
C VAL A 76 1.38 -15.86 -13.65
N PHE A 77 0.79 -14.91 -12.94
CA PHE A 77 -0.28 -15.15 -11.97
C PHE A 77 -1.55 -15.73 -12.62
N SER A 78 -1.86 -15.33 -13.85
CA SER A 78 -3.04 -15.81 -14.59
C SER A 78 -2.91 -17.27 -15.02
N TYR A 79 -1.72 -17.71 -15.43
CA TYR A 79 -1.50 -19.08 -15.90
C TYR A 79 -0.97 -20.04 -14.82
N TRP A 80 -0.63 -19.55 -13.63
CA TRP A 80 -0.16 -20.38 -12.54
C TRP A 80 -1.30 -21.11 -11.83
N GLN A 81 -1.37 -22.44 -11.96
CA GLN A 81 -2.37 -23.29 -11.30
C GLN A 81 -2.37 -23.16 -9.76
N GLY A 82 -1.24 -22.80 -9.16
CA GLY A 82 -1.14 -22.57 -7.72
C GLY A 82 -1.97 -21.38 -7.23
N ALA A 83 -2.25 -20.41 -8.11
CA ALA A 83 -3.04 -19.22 -7.79
C ALA A 83 -4.49 -19.56 -7.43
N GLU A 84 -5.05 -20.66 -7.97
CA GLU A 84 -6.43 -21.11 -7.67
C GLU A 84 -6.63 -21.52 -6.22
N ARG A 85 -5.54 -21.91 -5.54
CA ARG A 85 -5.56 -22.32 -4.13
C ARG A 85 -5.41 -21.14 -3.16
N LEU A 86 -5.20 -19.92 -3.67
CA LEU A 86 -5.03 -18.73 -2.85
C LEU A 86 -6.38 -18.26 -2.32
N ARG A 87 -6.60 -18.45 -1.02
CA ARG A 87 -7.77 -17.89 -0.33
C ARG A 87 -7.63 -16.37 -0.23
N GLU A 88 -8.76 -15.68 -0.31
CA GLU A 88 -8.86 -14.22 -0.14
C GLU A 88 -8.22 -13.74 1.19
N SER A 89 -8.26 -14.56 2.24
CA SER A 89 -7.58 -14.26 3.52
C SER A 89 -6.07 -14.02 3.39
N ARG A 90 -5.43 -14.46 2.29
CA ARG A 90 -4.00 -14.24 2.02
C ARG A 90 -3.69 -12.84 1.51
N ILE A 91 -4.70 -12.01 1.19
CA ILE A 91 -4.52 -10.60 0.81
C ILE A 91 -3.94 -9.77 1.94
N VAL A 92 -4.27 -10.10 3.20
CA VAL A 92 -3.94 -9.26 4.36
C VAL A 92 -2.45 -8.97 4.47
N PHE A 93 -1.60 -9.97 4.25
CA PHE A 93 -0.15 -9.82 4.39
C PHE A 93 0.49 -8.94 3.30
N PRO A 94 0.31 -9.21 1.99
CA PRO A 94 0.80 -8.32 0.95
C PRO A 94 0.17 -6.93 1.02
N ASP A 95 -1.10 -6.83 1.41
CA ASP A 95 -1.76 -5.54 1.65
C ASP A 95 -1.11 -4.77 2.80
N ALA A 96 -0.78 -5.43 3.92
CA ALA A 96 -0.07 -4.79 5.03
C ALA A 96 1.34 -4.30 4.64
N ILE A 97 2.06 -5.06 3.82
CA ILE A 97 3.37 -4.65 3.29
C ILE A 97 3.23 -3.40 2.41
N GLY A 98 2.32 -3.44 1.42
CA GLY A 98 2.08 -2.29 0.55
C GLY A 98 1.62 -1.07 1.33
N LEU A 99 0.71 -1.24 2.30
CA LEU A 99 0.29 -0.17 3.21
C LEU A 99 1.48 0.44 3.93
N GLY A 100 2.35 -0.38 4.55
CA GLY A 100 3.52 0.09 5.27
C GLY A 100 4.49 0.87 4.38
N VAL A 101 4.88 0.28 3.25
CA VAL A 101 5.79 0.92 2.29
C VAL A 101 5.24 2.26 1.81
N PHE A 102 4.04 2.27 1.22
CA PHE A 102 3.52 3.46 0.56
C PHE A 102 3.08 4.54 1.54
N SER A 103 2.72 4.18 2.78
CA SER A 103 2.47 5.17 3.82
C SER A 103 3.73 5.93 4.20
N ILE A 104 4.84 5.21 4.41
CA ILE A 104 6.11 5.81 4.80
C ILE A 104 6.72 6.58 3.63
N LEU A 105 6.77 6.01 2.42
CA LEU A 105 7.32 6.70 1.25
C LEU A 105 6.47 7.92 0.84
N GLY A 106 5.15 7.83 0.93
CA GLY A 106 4.27 8.98 0.69
C GLY A 106 4.47 10.10 1.71
N ALA A 107 4.69 9.75 2.99
CA ALA A 107 4.97 10.72 4.03
C ALA A 107 6.36 11.35 3.88
N GLN A 108 7.40 10.57 3.58
CA GLN A 108 8.75 11.06 3.29
C GLN A 108 8.71 12.07 2.14
N LEU A 109 8.07 11.72 1.01
CA LEU A 109 7.97 12.63 -0.14
C LEU A 109 7.28 13.95 0.23
N ALA A 110 6.20 13.89 1.03
CA ALA A 110 5.51 15.10 1.48
C ALA A 110 6.40 15.98 2.37
N LEU A 111 7.23 15.38 3.24
CA LEU A 111 8.21 16.13 4.04
C LEU A 111 9.30 16.76 3.17
N ASP A 112 9.79 16.03 2.15
CA ASP A 112 10.81 16.52 1.22
C ASP A 112 10.31 17.73 0.41
N LEU A 113 8.99 17.79 0.15
CA LEU A 113 8.31 18.93 -0.46
C LEU A 113 8.01 20.08 0.54
N GLY A 114 8.46 19.97 1.79
CA GLY A 114 8.34 21.02 2.81
C GLY A 114 6.98 21.09 3.51
N HIS A 115 6.14 20.06 3.39
CA HIS A 115 4.86 20.04 4.10
C HIS A 115 5.04 19.75 5.60
N SER A 116 4.06 20.19 6.41
CA SER A 116 4.04 19.90 7.84
C SER A 116 3.87 18.41 8.13
N TRP A 117 4.31 17.95 9.30
CA TRP A 117 4.18 16.55 9.73
C TRP A 117 2.75 16.03 9.66
N PHE A 118 1.77 16.87 10.02
CA PHE A 118 0.37 16.49 9.94
C PHE A 118 -0.06 16.23 8.49
N ILE A 119 0.22 17.16 7.56
CA ILE A 119 -0.11 16.98 6.14
C ILE A 119 0.64 15.79 5.55
N ALA A 120 1.93 15.63 5.89
CA ALA A 120 2.73 14.49 5.44
C ALA A 120 2.15 13.15 5.92
N SER A 121 1.68 13.06 7.16
CA SER A 121 1.02 11.83 7.65
C SER A 121 -0.29 11.54 6.91
N LEU A 122 -1.09 12.55 6.58
CA LEU A 122 -2.32 12.37 5.82
C LEU A 122 -2.05 11.91 4.38
N LEU A 123 -1.06 12.52 3.71
CA LEU A 123 -0.66 12.13 2.36
C LEU A 123 -0.02 10.73 2.34
N GLY A 124 0.75 10.38 3.37
CA GLY A 124 1.23 9.02 3.61
C GLY A 124 0.06 8.03 3.70
N VAL A 125 -0.87 8.25 4.63
CA VAL A 125 -2.08 7.41 4.77
C VAL A 125 -2.81 7.29 3.45
N MET A 126 -3.05 8.39 2.75
CA MET A 126 -3.72 8.36 1.45
C MET A 126 -2.98 7.48 0.43
N THR A 127 -1.67 7.66 0.29
CA THR A 127 -0.83 6.89 -0.64
C THR A 127 -0.90 5.40 -0.32
N GLY A 128 -0.83 5.05 0.97
CA GLY A 128 -0.90 3.68 1.45
C GLY A 128 -2.28 3.05 1.33
N THR A 129 -3.38 3.78 1.54
CA THR A 129 -4.71 3.18 1.61
C THR A 129 -5.49 3.21 0.30
N PHE A 130 -5.26 4.19 -0.57
CA PHE A 130 -6.11 4.40 -1.75
C PHE A 130 -5.92 3.34 -2.83
N GLY A 131 -4.75 2.71 -2.95
CA GLY A 131 -4.56 1.57 -3.85
C GLY A 131 -5.54 0.42 -3.53
N GLY A 132 -5.58 0.01 -2.26
CA GLY A 132 -6.54 -0.98 -1.77
C GLY A 132 -8.00 -0.50 -1.85
N ALA A 133 -8.27 0.78 -1.61
CA ALA A 133 -9.62 1.31 -1.71
C ALA A 133 -10.17 1.31 -3.14
N LEU A 134 -9.35 1.68 -4.13
CA LEU A 134 -9.70 1.62 -5.54
C LEU A 134 -9.93 0.17 -6.00
N ARG A 135 -9.04 -0.76 -5.59
CA ARG A 135 -9.21 -2.21 -5.80
C ARG A 135 -10.57 -2.69 -5.32
N ASP A 136 -10.87 -2.45 -4.05
CA ASP A 136 -12.09 -2.94 -3.41
C ASP A 136 -13.33 -2.36 -4.11
N THR A 137 -13.31 -1.05 -4.40
CA THR A 137 -14.42 -0.36 -5.07
C THR A 137 -14.69 -0.92 -6.48
N LEU A 138 -13.64 -1.13 -7.28
CA LEU A 138 -13.74 -1.70 -8.63
C LEU A 138 -14.18 -3.17 -8.62
N CYS A 139 -13.85 -3.90 -7.55
CA CYS A 139 -14.30 -5.27 -7.32
C CYS A 139 -15.66 -5.36 -6.61
N ASN A 140 -16.37 -4.23 -6.47
CA ASN A 140 -17.68 -4.10 -5.84
C ASN A 140 -17.71 -4.59 -4.38
N GLU A 141 -16.65 -4.30 -3.64
CA GLU A 141 -16.48 -4.56 -2.21
C GLU A 141 -16.37 -3.25 -1.45
N VAL A 142 -16.87 -3.20 -0.21
CA VAL A 142 -16.62 -2.04 0.66
C VAL A 142 -15.13 -2.00 1.00
N PRO A 143 -14.41 -0.88 0.72
CA PRO A 143 -12.99 -0.75 1.03
C PRO A 143 -12.62 -1.02 2.48
N TYR A 144 -11.47 -1.66 2.72
CA TYR A 144 -10.99 -1.95 4.08
C TYR A 144 -10.86 -0.71 4.96
N ILE A 145 -10.49 0.45 4.39
CA ILE A 145 -10.44 1.73 5.10
C ILE A 145 -11.79 2.15 5.70
N PHE A 146 -12.91 1.74 5.09
CA PHE A 146 -14.26 2.07 5.55
C PHE A 146 -14.91 0.93 6.35
N ARG A 147 -14.26 -0.23 6.46
CA ARG A 147 -14.78 -1.36 7.24
C ARG A 147 -14.57 -1.09 8.74
N LYS A 148 -15.67 -1.13 9.48
CA LYS A 148 -15.70 -0.84 10.93
C LYS A 148 -14.86 -1.81 11.76
N ASP A 149 -14.68 -3.03 11.26
CA ASP A 149 -14.02 -4.11 12.00
C ASP A 149 -12.49 -4.08 11.87
N GLN A 150 -11.89 -3.05 11.25
CA GLN A 150 -10.46 -3.07 10.94
C GLN A 150 -9.78 -1.73 11.21
N ILE A 151 -8.81 -1.75 12.12
CA ILE A 151 -7.87 -0.62 12.26
C ILE A 151 -6.91 -0.69 11.06
N TYR A 152 -7.08 0.22 10.11
CA TYR A 152 -6.32 0.26 8.85
C TYR A 152 -5.59 1.60 8.69
N ALA A 153 -6.33 2.66 8.36
CA ALA A 153 -5.80 4.01 8.20
C ALA A 153 -5.14 4.54 9.49
N SER A 154 -5.70 4.23 10.66
CA SER A 154 -5.14 4.68 11.93
C SER A 154 -3.78 4.05 12.24
N ILE A 155 -3.52 2.80 11.82
CA ILE A 155 -2.20 2.17 11.97
C ILE A 155 -1.19 2.86 11.07
N SER A 156 -1.57 3.12 9.82
CA SER A 156 -0.74 3.86 8.87
C SER A 156 -0.40 5.25 9.41
N PHE A 157 -1.40 5.99 9.91
CA PHE A 157 -1.21 7.31 10.51
C PHE A 157 -0.24 7.27 11.68
N ALA A 158 -0.45 6.35 12.63
CA ALA A 158 0.44 6.17 13.77
C ALA A 158 1.87 5.79 13.35
N GLY A 159 2.01 4.96 12.31
CA GLY A 159 3.30 4.58 11.74
C GLY A 159 4.06 5.74 11.11
N CYS A 160 3.37 6.64 10.40
CA CYS A 160 3.97 7.87 9.88
C CYS A 160 4.50 8.75 11.02
N TRP A 161 3.73 8.93 12.10
CA TRP A 161 4.18 9.70 13.27
C TRP A 161 5.37 9.06 13.97
N LEU A 162 5.37 7.73 14.14
CA LEU A 162 6.52 7.02 14.67
C LEU A 162 7.76 7.24 13.81
N TYR A 163 7.62 7.16 12.49
CA TYR A 163 8.69 7.45 11.54
C TYR A 163 9.23 8.88 11.72
N PHE A 164 8.39 9.90 11.82
CA PHE A 164 8.85 11.29 12.02
C PHE A 164 9.62 11.47 13.34
N VAL A 165 9.13 10.86 14.42
CA VAL A 165 9.80 10.91 15.72
C VAL A 165 11.16 10.21 15.63
N CYS A 166 11.22 9.03 15.01
CA CYS A 166 12.48 8.32 14.80
C CYS A 166 13.46 9.13 13.94
N GLN A 167 12.99 9.79 12.90
CA GLN A 167 13.80 10.65 12.03
C GLN A 167 14.39 11.84 12.79
N TRP A 168 13.69 12.37 13.79
CA TRP A 168 14.19 13.47 14.62
C TRP A 168 15.34 13.07 15.55
N PHE A 169 15.37 11.82 16.02
CA PHE A 169 16.36 11.34 17.00
C PHE A 169 17.51 10.53 16.41
N LEU A 170 17.34 9.98 15.21
CA LEU A 170 18.30 9.08 14.58
C LEU A 170 19.02 9.79 13.43
N ASP A 171 20.35 9.85 13.49
CA ASP A 171 21.20 10.37 12.42
C ASP A 171 21.36 9.39 11.23
N ASN A 172 20.31 8.66 10.88
CA ASN A 172 20.31 7.66 9.82
C ASN A 172 19.02 7.76 8.99
N GLU A 173 19.13 7.76 7.66
CA GLU A 173 17.97 7.90 6.77
C GLU A 173 17.17 6.60 6.64
N ALA A 174 17.83 5.44 6.62
CA ALA A 174 17.22 4.14 6.38
C ALA A 174 16.47 3.57 7.60
N LEU A 175 17.00 3.83 8.80
CA LEU A 175 16.52 3.22 10.03
C LEU A 175 15.09 3.71 10.42
N PRO A 176 14.77 5.02 10.42
CA PRO A 176 13.42 5.51 10.67
C PRO A 176 12.39 4.97 9.69
N LEU A 177 12.72 4.93 8.39
CA LEU A 177 11.86 4.38 7.34
C LEU A 177 11.51 2.92 7.64
N THR A 178 12.52 2.12 7.96
CA THR A 178 12.37 0.69 8.26
C THR A 178 11.55 0.47 9.52
N ILE A 179 11.78 1.27 10.58
CA ILE A 179 11.01 1.18 11.83
C ILE A 179 9.53 1.50 11.60
N GLY A 180 9.23 2.61 10.91
CA GLY A 180 7.85 3.01 10.61
C GLY A 180 7.11 1.96 9.77
N LEU A 181 7.77 1.43 8.75
CA LEU A 181 7.22 0.38 7.90
C LEU A 181 6.93 -0.90 8.70
N LEU A 182 7.93 -1.40 9.44
CA LEU A 182 7.79 -2.62 10.24
C LEU A 182 6.70 -2.47 11.30
N PHE A 183 6.60 -1.31 11.93
CA PHE A 183 5.51 -1.00 12.85
C PHE A 183 4.15 -1.16 12.17
N ILE A 184 3.94 -0.55 10.99
CA ILE A 184 2.66 -0.66 10.27
C ILE A 184 2.35 -2.13 9.95
N VAL A 185 3.31 -2.87 9.38
CA VAL A 185 3.11 -4.27 9.00
C VAL A 185 2.80 -5.14 10.22
N ILE A 186 3.61 -5.05 11.28
CA ILE A 186 3.46 -5.87 12.48
C ILE A 186 2.14 -5.56 13.16
N VAL A 187 1.85 -4.27 13.43
CA VAL A 187 0.61 -3.88 14.12
C VAL A 187 -0.60 -4.25 13.28
N ARG A 188 -0.52 -4.14 11.95
CA ARG A 188 -1.61 -4.58 11.07
C ARG A 188 -1.85 -6.08 11.15
N MET A 189 -0.79 -6.89 11.14
CA MET A 189 -0.91 -8.35 11.27
C MET A 189 -1.43 -8.75 12.65
N LEU A 190 -0.99 -8.08 13.72
CA LEU A 190 -1.51 -8.29 15.07
C LEU A 190 -2.98 -7.89 15.18
N ALA A 191 -3.37 -6.75 14.60
CA ALA A 191 -4.76 -6.29 14.60
C ALA A 191 -5.69 -7.30 13.92
N VAL A 192 -5.29 -7.88 12.79
CA VAL A 192 -6.08 -8.92 12.13
C VAL A 192 -6.05 -10.25 12.90
N ARG A 193 -4.92 -10.61 13.50
CA ARG A 193 -4.78 -11.86 14.27
C ARG A 193 -5.63 -11.87 15.54
N PHE A 194 -5.73 -10.73 16.22
CA PHE A 194 -6.46 -10.55 17.48
C PHE A 194 -7.83 -9.89 17.30
N ASP A 195 -8.26 -9.66 16.06
CA ASP A 195 -9.55 -9.00 15.76
C ASP A 195 -9.71 -7.67 16.51
N ILE A 196 -8.65 -6.85 16.51
CA ILE A 196 -8.64 -5.55 17.16
C ILE A 196 -9.46 -4.58 16.29
N ARG A 197 -10.53 -4.05 16.89
CA ARG A 197 -11.47 -3.15 16.22
C ARG A 197 -11.40 -1.76 16.82
N LEU A 198 -11.62 -0.74 15.99
CA LEU A 198 -11.93 0.59 16.48
C LEU A 198 -13.35 0.51 17.04
N GLN A 199 -13.43 0.53 18.37
CA GLN A 199 -14.63 0.38 19.19
C GLN A 199 -15.83 1.14 18.61
N ARG A 200 -17.02 0.53 18.71
CA ARG A 200 -18.27 1.27 18.58
C ARG A 200 -19.01 1.17 19.92
N ASP A 201 -19.39 2.32 20.47
CA ASP A 201 -20.49 2.35 21.42
C ASP A 201 -21.77 1.86 20.70
N PRO A 202 -22.48 0.87 21.26
CA PRO A 202 -23.67 0.31 20.64
C PRO A 202 -24.86 1.25 20.86
N HIS A 203 -24.97 2.28 20.03
CA HIS A 203 -26.20 3.03 19.80
C HIS A 203 -26.56 3.02 18.32
#